data_AF-A0A6I3D5R7-F1
#
_entry.id   AF-A0A6I3D5R7-F1
#
_cell.length_a   1.000
_cell.length_b   1.000
_cell.length_c   1.000
_cell.angle_alpha   90.00
_cell.angle_beta   90.00
_cell.angle_gamma   90.00
#
_symmetry.space_group_name_H-M   'P 1'
#
loop_
_entity.id
_entity.type
_entity.pdbx_description
1 polymer ?
#
loop_
_entity_poly.entity_id
_entity_poly.type
_entity_poly.pdbx_seq_one_letter_code
_entity_poly.pdbx_strand_id
1 'polypeptide(L)'
;MSSSRATPSLIRRFAYLPKPDGPHARLGVLWFIAACVACALGTVAVAVLFAAVAAVASMQTVRAWSDTGRRAAPVLGGVAAAVVPIMAIAGPIGFGVGVLVAVALLIFGAGMLRSNVVVGLRAAILPAIAAGSVVLIGRTDMGALVVLLVLVSAYEVGDYLMGSEANSLFEGPLSGIAAVLVVTFALAVYQFGPFESRAGWVFGGLVAVLAPLGAPLASALAPSAASAGPALRRLDVWFVVAPLWGLMLGNYLSQFG
;
A
#
# COMPACT_ATOMS: atom_id res chain seq x y z
N MET A 1 35.31 -28.74 7.26
CA MET A 1 33.92 -28.62 7.74
C MET A 1 33.23 -27.56 6.91
N SER A 2 32.45 -27.98 5.91
CA SER A 2 31.73 -27.09 5.00
C SER A 2 30.38 -26.74 5.63
N SER A 3 30.17 -25.48 6.03
CA SER A 3 28.83 -25.03 6.47
C SER A 3 27.93 -24.95 5.24
N SER A 4 27.04 -25.91 5.06
CA SER A 4 25.92 -25.74 4.13
C SER A 4 25.05 -24.60 4.68
N ARG A 5 25.05 -23.45 3.98
CA ARG A 5 24.11 -22.37 4.27
C ARG A 5 22.72 -22.94 3.95
N ALA A 6 21.97 -23.31 4.98
CA ALA A 6 20.58 -23.72 4.82
C ALA A 6 19.84 -22.58 4.11
N THR A 7 19.37 -22.83 2.90
CA THR A 7 18.58 -21.87 2.13
C THR A 7 17.32 -21.59 2.95
N PRO A 8 17.05 -20.34 3.38
CA PRO A 8 15.82 -20.05 4.10
C PRO A 8 14.64 -20.43 3.22
N SER A 9 13.66 -21.15 3.77
CA SER A 9 12.48 -21.57 3.02
C SER A 9 11.74 -20.35 2.45
N LEU A 10 11.14 -20.49 1.27
CA LEU A 10 10.39 -19.40 0.62
C LEU A 10 9.33 -18.80 1.55
N ILE A 11 8.72 -19.64 2.39
CA ILE A 11 7.77 -19.22 3.42
C ILE A 11 8.43 -18.24 4.40
N ARG A 12 9.62 -18.51 4.93
CA ARG A 12 10.34 -17.57 5.82
C ARG A 12 10.75 -16.26 5.15
N ARG A 13 10.89 -16.26 3.82
CA ARG A 13 11.26 -15.05 3.07
C ARG A 13 10.11 -14.05 2.99
N PHE A 14 8.88 -14.54 2.89
CA PHE A 14 7.70 -13.71 2.66
C PHE A 14 6.78 -13.57 3.88
N ALA A 15 6.77 -14.57 4.77
CA ALA A 15 5.99 -14.56 5.99
C ALA A 15 6.45 -13.43 6.92
N TYR A 16 5.55 -12.49 7.15
CA TYR A 16 5.69 -11.49 8.19
C TYR A 16 4.80 -11.90 9.35
N LEU A 17 5.38 -12.05 10.53
CA LEU A 17 4.66 -12.26 11.77
C LEU A 17 4.65 -10.94 12.54
N PRO A 18 3.48 -10.32 12.78
CA PRO A 18 3.38 -9.16 13.65
C PRO A 18 3.97 -9.48 15.02
N LYS A 19 4.86 -8.62 15.52
CA LYS A 19 5.39 -8.76 16.88
C LYS A 19 4.50 -7.96 17.85
N PRO A 20 3.98 -8.59 18.93
CA PRO A 20 3.12 -7.90 19.91
C PRO A 20 3.78 -6.70 20.59
N ASP A 21 5.09 -6.76 20.85
CA ASP A 21 5.77 -5.88 21.82
C ASP A 21 6.25 -4.51 21.26
N GLY A 22 5.55 -3.92 20.30
CA GLY A 22 5.96 -2.63 19.71
C GLY A 22 4.84 -1.59 19.63
N PRO A 23 5.17 -0.30 19.37
CA PRO A 23 4.20 0.80 19.26
C PRO A 23 3.29 0.70 18.01
N HIS A 24 3.25 -0.46 17.35
CA HIS A 24 2.57 -0.71 16.08
C HIS A 24 1.07 -0.42 16.15
N ALA A 25 0.41 -0.76 17.26
CA ALA A 25 -1.01 -0.46 17.46
C ALA A 25 -1.27 1.06 17.48
N ARG A 26 -0.46 1.83 18.21
CA ARG A 26 -0.60 3.30 18.28
C ARG A 26 -0.34 3.97 16.94
N LEU A 27 0.64 3.48 16.19
CA LEU A 27 0.93 3.96 14.84
C LEU A 27 -0.18 3.63 13.84
N GLY A 28 -0.84 2.48 13.98
CA GLY A 28 -2.01 2.12 13.17
C GLY A 28 -3.19 3.06 13.42
N VAL A 29 -3.50 3.34 14.69
CA VAL A 29 -4.55 4.30 15.05
C VAL A 29 -4.24 5.71 14.55
N LEU A 30 -2.99 6.17 14.73
CA LEU A 30 -2.56 7.48 14.23
C LEU A 30 -2.67 7.57 12.71
N TRP A 31 -2.28 6.50 11.99
CA TRP A 31 -2.41 6.41 10.55
C TRP A 31 -3.87 6.51 10.09
N PHE A 32 -4.77 5.77 10.73
CA PHE A 32 -6.20 5.82 10.42
C PHE A 32 -6.76 7.23 10.64
N ILE A 33 -6.48 7.85 11.79
CA ILE A 33 -6.91 9.22 12.09
C ILE A 33 -6.37 10.20 11.05
N ALA A 34 -5.08 10.12 10.72
CA ALA A 34 -4.46 10.98 9.71
C ALA A 34 -5.11 10.80 8.33
N ALA A 35 -5.41 9.56 7.92
CA ALA A 35 -6.08 9.27 6.67
C ALA A 35 -7.52 9.79 6.64
N CYS A 36 -8.28 9.65 7.73
CA CYS A 36 -9.62 10.22 7.86
C CYS A 36 -9.61 11.75 7.78
N VAL A 37 -8.68 12.40 8.49
CA VAL A 37 -8.50 13.86 8.43
C VAL A 37 -8.12 14.30 7.02
N ALA A 38 -7.22 13.58 6.35
CA ALA A 38 -6.86 13.87 4.97
C ALA A 38 -8.06 13.73 4.01
N CYS A 39 -8.89 12.70 4.16
CA CYS A 39 -10.12 12.55 3.37
C CYS A 39 -11.10 13.71 3.63
N ALA A 40 -11.27 14.12 4.90
CA ALA A 40 -12.13 15.24 5.27
C ALA A 40 -11.64 16.59 4.71
N LEU A 41 -10.32 16.78 4.58
CA LEU A 41 -9.70 17.97 4.00
C LEU A 41 -9.64 17.94 2.46
N GLY A 42 -9.99 16.81 1.83
CA GLY A 42 -10.09 16.67 0.37
C GLY A 42 -8.85 16.06 -0.31
N THR A 43 -8.94 15.93 -1.64
CA THR A 43 -7.98 15.19 -2.47
C THR A 43 -6.54 15.70 -2.35
N VAL A 44 -6.33 17.00 -2.17
CA VAL A 44 -4.98 17.58 -2.00
C VAL A 44 -4.33 17.09 -0.70
N ALA A 45 -5.08 17.05 0.40
CA ALA A 45 -4.58 16.55 1.67
C ALA A 45 -4.28 15.05 1.61
N VAL A 46 -5.13 14.27 0.93
CA VAL A 46 -4.86 12.85 0.62
C VAL A 46 -3.56 12.70 -0.16
N ALA A 47 -3.35 13.51 -1.20
CA ALA A 47 -2.14 13.47 -2.01
C ALA A 47 -0.88 13.80 -1.19
N VAL A 48 -0.93 14.82 -0.32
CA VAL A 48 0.18 15.16 0.56
C VAL A 48 0.52 14.01 1.51
N LEU A 49 -0.50 13.42 2.17
CA LEU A 49 -0.31 12.32 3.11
C LEU A 49 0.29 11.09 2.41
N PHE A 50 -0.31 10.64 1.31
CA PHE A 50 0.14 9.46 0.59
C PHE A 50 1.47 9.67 -0.15
N ALA A 51 1.77 10.89 -0.61
CA ALA A 51 3.09 11.25 -1.13
C ALA A 51 4.17 11.14 -0.05
N ALA A 52 3.90 11.67 1.15
CA ALA A 52 4.84 11.60 2.26
C ALA A 52 5.12 10.15 2.67
N VAL A 53 4.08 9.32 2.81
CA VAL A 53 4.26 7.91 3.18
C VAL A 53 4.95 7.12 2.08
N ALA A 54 4.61 7.33 0.81
CA ALA A 54 5.31 6.68 -0.32
C ALA A 54 6.79 7.07 -0.37
N ALA A 55 7.11 8.35 -0.13
CA ALA A 55 8.49 8.82 -0.06
C ALA A 55 9.27 8.13 1.06
N VAL A 56 8.70 8.10 2.27
CA VAL A 56 9.32 7.47 3.44
C VAL A 56 9.46 5.95 3.24
N ALA A 57 8.45 5.29 2.69
CA ALA A 57 8.48 3.86 2.37
C ALA A 57 9.62 3.54 1.39
N SER A 58 9.76 4.33 0.33
CA SER A 58 10.85 4.18 -0.64
C SER A 58 12.22 4.44 0.01
N MET A 59 12.37 5.54 0.76
CA MET A 59 13.61 5.87 1.47
C MET A 59 14.04 4.75 2.42
N GLN A 60 13.13 4.21 3.22
CA GLN A 60 13.40 3.11 4.14
C GLN A 60 13.83 1.85 3.39
N THR A 61 13.13 1.53 2.29
CA THR A 61 13.43 0.35 1.47
C THR A 61 14.80 0.47 0.79
N VAL A 62 15.13 1.65 0.25
CA VAL A 62 16.46 1.91 -0.34
C VAL A 62 17.56 1.82 0.71
N ARG A 63 17.36 2.36 1.92
CA ARG A 63 18.32 2.25 3.03
C ARG A 63 18.55 0.79 3.41
N ALA A 64 17.48 0.01 3.57
CA ALA A 64 17.58 -1.41 3.87
C ALA A 64 18.40 -2.18 2.82
N TRP A 65 18.23 -1.86 1.52
CA TRP A 65 19.07 -2.42 0.47
C TRP A 65 20.51 -1.90 0.51
N SER A 66 20.72 -0.65 0.90
CA SER A 66 22.04 -0.05 1.05
C SER A 66 22.87 -0.72 2.14
N ASP A 67 22.23 -1.12 3.23
CA ASP A 67 22.85 -1.87 4.33
C ASP A 67 23.33 -3.27 3.88
N THR A 68 22.81 -3.79 2.77
CA THR A 68 23.30 -5.03 2.13
C THR A 68 24.48 -4.84 1.17
N GLY A 69 25.04 -3.62 1.10
CA GLY A 69 26.16 -3.27 0.24
C GLY A 69 25.79 -2.75 -1.16
N ARG A 70 24.49 -2.57 -1.46
CA ARG A 70 24.04 -1.98 -2.74
C ARG A 70 23.99 -0.46 -2.65
N ARG A 71 24.89 0.25 -3.32
CA ARG A 71 24.84 1.73 -3.35
C ARG A 71 23.57 2.22 -4.02
N ALA A 72 22.62 2.76 -3.26
CA ALA A 72 21.41 3.36 -3.79
C ALA A 72 21.06 4.66 -3.04
N ALA A 73 20.57 5.67 -3.75
CA ALA A 73 20.28 6.99 -3.19
C ALA A 73 18.86 7.05 -2.60
N PRO A 74 18.68 7.11 -1.25
CA PRO A 74 17.35 7.06 -0.65
C PRO A 74 16.48 8.26 -1.04
N VAL A 75 17.06 9.45 -1.07
CA VAL A 75 16.35 10.69 -1.41
C VAL A 75 15.79 10.63 -2.83
N LEU A 76 16.54 10.08 -3.78
CA LEU A 76 16.07 9.90 -5.16
C LEU A 76 14.85 8.97 -5.21
N GLY A 77 14.91 7.84 -4.48
CA GLY A 77 13.76 6.93 -4.35
C GLY A 77 12.54 7.60 -3.73
N GLY A 78 12.75 8.37 -2.67
CA GLY A 78 11.68 9.11 -2.00
C GLY A 78 11.01 10.16 -2.89
N VAL A 79 11.80 10.96 -3.59
CA VAL A 79 11.30 11.97 -4.54
C VAL A 79 10.53 11.30 -5.68
N ALA A 80 11.08 10.26 -6.28
CA ALA A 80 10.41 9.53 -7.35
C ALA A 80 9.07 8.93 -6.88
N ALA A 81 9.02 8.41 -5.65
CA ALA A 81 7.78 7.87 -5.09
C ALA A 81 6.71 8.92 -4.79
N ALA A 82 7.11 10.13 -4.36
CA ALA A 82 6.19 11.24 -4.06
C ALA A 82 5.58 11.90 -5.31
N VAL A 83 6.30 11.92 -6.42
CA VAL A 83 5.83 12.62 -7.64
C VAL A 83 4.52 12.04 -8.16
N VAL A 84 4.32 10.73 -8.11
CA VAL A 84 3.13 10.07 -8.66
C VAL A 84 1.83 10.51 -7.97
N PRO A 85 1.67 10.41 -6.63
CA PRO A 85 0.46 10.90 -5.95
C PRO A 85 0.25 12.41 -6.09
N ILE A 86 1.31 13.22 -6.19
CA ILE A 86 1.16 14.67 -6.44
C ILE A 86 0.60 14.90 -7.85
N MET A 87 1.15 14.24 -8.86
CA MET A 87 0.71 14.40 -10.25
C MET A 87 -0.69 13.79 -10.48
N ALA A 88 -1.08 12.78 -9.69
CA ALA A 88 -2.42 12.21 -9.71
C ALA A 88 -3.51 13.23 -9.34
N ILE A 89 -3.16 14.34 -8.66
CA ILE A 89 -4.07 15.47 -8.43
C ILE A 89 -4.60 16.01 -9.76
N ALA A 90 -3.84 15.92 -10.87
CA ALA A 90 -4.28 16.35 -12.20
C ALA A 90 -5.15 15.31 -12.96
N GLY A 91 -5.47 14.17 -12.33
CA GLY A 91 -6.30 13.12 -12.91
C GLY A 91 -5.49 11.99 -13.57
N PRO A 92 -6.15 11.11 -14.35
CA PRO A 92 -5.52 9.89 -14.89
C PRO A 92 -4.29 10.16 -15.78
N ILE A 93 -4.34 11.21 -16.60
CA ILE A 93 -3.19 11.64 -17.42
C ILE A 93 -2.04 12.08 -16.53
N GLY A 94 -2.32 12.88 -15.49
CA GLY A 94 -1.33 13.32 -14.51
C GLY A 94 -0.69 12.15 -13.78
N PHE A 95 -1.48 11.16 -13.35
CA PHE A 95 -0.96 9.91 -12.77
C PHE A 95 -0.02 9.17 -13.73
N GLY A 96 -0.42 8.98 -15.00
CA GLY A 96 0.41 8.32 -16.01
C GLY A 96 1.72 9.06 -16.28
N VAL A 97 1.67 10.39 -16.45
CA VAL A 97 2.86 11.24 -16.59
C VAL A 97 3.73 11.18 -15.35
N GLY A 98 3.13 11.19 -14.15
CA GLY A 98 3.83 11.06 -12.88
C GLY A 98 4.64 9.77 -12.79
N VAL A 99 4.07 8.64 -13.23
CA VAL A 99 4.80 7.34 -13.28
C VAL A 99 5.98 7.42 -14.24
N LEU A 100 5.79 8.00 -15.43
CA LEU A 100 6.88 8.18 -16.41
C LEU A 100 8.00 9.06 -15.86
N VAL A 101 7.65 10.17 -15.19
CA VAL A 101 8.62 11.06 -14.54
C VAL A 101 9.35 10.34 -13.42
N ALA A 102 8.66 9.58 -12.57
CA ALA A 102 9.30 8.80 -11.50
C ALA A 102 10.31 7.78 -12.07
N VAL A 103 9.96 7.06 -13.12
CA VAL A 103 10.86 6.12 -13.82
C VAL A 103 12.06 6.86 -14.41
N ALA A 104 11.83 7.98 -15.11
CA ALA A 104 12.89 8.79 -15.69
C ALA A 104 13.85 9.31 -14.61
N LEU A 105 13.34 9.87 -13.51
CA LEU A 105 14.14 10.33 -12.37
C LEU A 105 15.02 9.21 -11.83
N LEU A 106 14.49 8.00 -11.70
CA LEU A 106 15.24 6.86 -11.20
C LEU A 106 16.32 6.39 -12.18
N ILE A 107 16.06 6.38 -13.49
CA ILE A 107 17.05 5.97 -14.50
C ILE A 107 18.16 7.01 -14.64
N PHE A 108 17.80 8.26 -14.92
CA PHE A 108 18.77 9.34 -15.16
C PHE A 108 19.47 9.76 -13.87
N GLY A 109 18.72 9.93 -12.78
CA GLY A 109 19.26 10.31 -11.48
C GLY A 109 20.20 9.24 -10.91
N ALA A 110 19.92 7.95 -11.14
CA ALA A 110 20.83 6.91 -10.72
C ALA A 110 22.13 6.88 -11.53
N GLY A 111 22.08 7.20 -12.83
CA GLY A 111 23.30 7.39 -13.64
C GLY A 111 24.17 8.53 -13.11
N MET A 112 23.56 9.69 -12.82
CA MET A 112 24.26 10.85 -12.28
C MET A 112 24.84 10.60 -10.88
N LEU A 113 24.08 9.96 -10.00
CA LEU A 113 24.48 9.69 -8.62
C LEU A 113 25.29 8.39 -8.46
N ARG A 114 25.58 7.68 -9.55
CA ARG A 114 26.20 6.33 -9.54
C ARG A 114 25.50 5.37 -8.58
N SER A 115 24.17 5.45 -8.56
CA SER A 115 23.26 4.69 -7.70
C SER A 115 22.71 3.47 -8.43
N ASN A 116 22.30 2.45 -7.70
CA ASN A 116 21.71 1.23 -8.27
C ASN A 116 20.26 1.48 -8.69
N VAL A 117 20.05 1.62 -10.01
CA VAL A 117 18.73 1.86 -10.64
C VAL A 117 17.71 0.80 -10.21
N VAL A 118 18.10 -0.48 -10.17
CA VAL A 118 17.19 -1.60 -9.89
C VAL A 118 16.65 -1.51 -8.46
N VAL A 119 17.50 -1.14 -7.49
CA VAL A 119 17.05 -0.92 -6.10
C VAL A 119 16.09 0.26 -6.04
N GLY A 120 16.39 1.37 -6.72
CA GLY A 120 15.53 2.54 -6.78
C GLY A 120 14.15 2.23 -7.37
N LEU A 121 14.10 1.57 -8.53
CA LEU A 121 12.86 1.15 -9.19
C LEU A 121 12.03 0.22 -8.30
N ARG A 122 12.67 -0.80 -7.70
CA ARG A 122 11.99 -1.74 -6.79
C ARG A 122 11.40 -1.04 -5.57
N ALA A 123 12.14 -0.11 -4.98
CA ALA A 123 11.72 0.58 -3.76
C ALA A 123 10.67 1.67 -4.00
N ALA A 124 10.63 2.29 -5.18
CA ALA A 124 9.79 3.46 -5.44
C ALA A 124 8.51 3.15 -6.21
N ILE A 125 8.57 2.33 -7.26
CA ILE A 125 7.48 2.27 -8.26
C ILE A 125 6.18 1.74 -7.68
N LEU A 126 6.21 0.62 -6.95
CA LEU A 126 4.98 0.04 -6.40
C LEU A 126 4.35 0.93 -5.31
N PRO A 127 5.09 1.49 -4.34
CA PRO A 127 4.56 2.50 -3.43
C PRO A 127 4.01 3.74 -4.15
N ALA A 128 4.66 4.21 -5.21
CA ALA A 128 4.21 5.38 -5.97
C ALA A 128 2.87 5.12 -6.68
N ILE A 129 2.74 3.96 -7.33
CA ILE A 129 1.51 3.53 -8.00
C ILE A 129 0.38 3.41 -6.97
N ALA A 130 0.61 2.72 -5.86
CA ALA A 130 -0.39 2.53 -4.81
C ALA A 130 -0.89 3.87 -4.26
N ALA A 131 0.03 4.75 -3.87
CA ALA A 131 -0.29 6.08 -3.36
C ALA A 131 -1.01 6.93 -4.41
N GLY A 132 -0.56 6.91 -5.66
CA GLY A 132 -1.23 7.64 -6.75
C GLY A 132 -2.62 7.10 -7.07
N SER A 133 -2.84 5.79 -6.99
CA SER A 133 -4.15 5.18 -7.15
C SER A 133 -5.12 5.63 -6.06
N VAL A 134 -4.66 5.76 -4.81
CA VAL A 134 -5.47 6.33 -3.72
C VAL A 134 -5.92 7.76 -4.03
N VAL A 135 -5.00 8.59 -4.52
CA VAL A 135 -5.32 9.98 -4.91
C VAL A 135 -6.32 10.00 -6.08
N LEU A 136 -6.15 9.13 -7.07
CA LEU A 136 -7.11 9.01 -8.17
C LEU A 136 -8.49 8.59 -7.68
N ILE A 137 -8.59 7.61 -6.78
CA ILE A 137 -9.88 7.20 -6.19
C ILE A 137 -10.53 8.41 -5.50
N GLY A 138 -9.80 9.12 -4.64
CA GLY A 138 -10.33 10.29 -3.94
C GLY A 138 -10.67 11.47 -4.86
N ARG A 139 -10.05 11.57 -6.04
CA ARG A 139 -10.43 12.54 -7.08
C ARG A 139 -11.70 12.11 -7.83
N THR A 140 -11.86 10.82 -8.07
CA THR A 140 -13.01 10.25 -8.77
C THR A 140 -14.25 10.29 -7.89
N ASP A 141 -14.16 9.77 -6.67
CA ASP A 141 -15.21 9.82 -5.67
C ASP A 141 -14.61 9.67 -4.25
N MET A 142 -14.75 10.73 -3.44
CA MET A 142 -14.19 10.73 -2.08
C MET A 142 -14.92 9.75 -1.15
N GLY A 143 -16.22 9.54 -1.35
CA GLY A 143 -17.01 8.56 -0.58
C GLY A 143 -16.48 7.14 -0.80
N ALA A 144 -16.17 6.79 -2.05
CA ALA A 144 -15.56 5.53 -2.44
C ALA A 144 -14.17 5.35 -1.81
N LEU A 145 -13.37 6.42 -1.72
CA LEU A 145 -12.09 6.37 -1.01
C LEU A 145 -12.29 6.12 0.50
N VAL A 146 -13.25 6.80 1.13
CA VAL A 146 -13.54 6.59 2.56
C VAL A 146 -13.99 5.16 2.82
N VAL A 147 -14.87 4.60 1.98
CA VAL A 147 -15.27 3.19 2.06
C VAL A 147 -14.07 2.26 1.94
N LEU A 148 -13.19 2.51 0.96
CA LEU A 148 -11.98 1.72 0.79
C LEU A 148 -11.06 1.79 2.02
N LEU A 149 -10.87 2.99 2.57
CA LEU A 149 -10.08 3.21 3.77
C LEU A 149 -10.63 2.42 4.96
N VAL A 150 -11.95 2.41 5.15
CA VAL A 150 -12.59 1.64 6.23
C VAL A 150 -12.43 0.13 6.01
N LEU A 151 -12.60 -0.38 4.79
CA LEU A 151 -12.41 -1.80 4.49
C LEU A 151 -10.96 -2.24 4.71
N VAL A 152 -9.98 -1.47 4.23
CA VAL A 152 -8.55 -1.74 4.45
C VAL A 152 -8.21 -1.69 5.94
N SER A 153 -8.77 -0.72 6.67
CA SER A 153 -8.53 -0.59 8.11
C SER A 153 -9.17 -1.74 8.90
N ALA A 154 -10.35 -2.21 8.50
CA ALA A 154 -10.98 -3.39 9.07
C ALA A 154 -10.13 -4.65 8.85
N TYR A 155 -9.57 -4.81 7.65
CA TYR A 155 -8.62 -5.88 7.37
C TYR A 155 -7.40 -5.80 8.30
N GLU A 156 -6.74 -4.64 8.37
CA GLU A 156 -5.54 -4.45 9.19
C GLU A 156 -5.80 -4.72 10.67
N VAL A 157 -6.94 -4.27 11.20
CA VAL A 157 -7.33 -4.52 12.59
C VAL A 157 -7.59 -6.00 12.84
N GLY A 158 -8.34 -6.68 11.96
CA GLY A 158 -8.62 -8.11 12.10
C GLY A 158 -7.35 -8.96 11.99
N ASP A 159 -6.49 -8.64 11.01
CA ASP A 159 -5.19 -9.30 10.80
C ASP A 159 -4.25 -9.11 11.97
N TYR A 160 -4.15 -7.88 12.50
CA TYR A 160 -3.30 -7.58 13.64
C TYR A 160 -3.79 -8.25 14.93
N LEU A 161 -5.08 -8.12 15.27
CA LEU A 161 -5.63 -8.61 16.54
C LEU A 161 -5.51 -10.13 16.68
N MET A 162 -5.81 -10.86 15.61
CA MET A 162 -5.70 -12.33 15.65
C MET A 162 -4.26 -12.77 15.36
N GLY A 163 -3.57 -12.11 14.44
CA GLY A 163 -2.23 -12.50 14.00
C GLY A 163 -1.12 -12.27 15.01
N SER A 164 -1.29 -11.39 15.99
CA SER A 164 -0.25 -11.12 17.00
C SER A 164 -0.04 -12.27 17.99
N GLU A 165 -1.08 -13.05 18.29
CA GLU A 165 -1.03 -14.16 19.26
C GLU A 165 -1.24 -15.54 18.60
N ALA A 166 -1.41 -15.57 17.28
CA ALA A 166 -1.70 -16.78 16.52
C ALA A 166 -0.54 -17.78 16.50
N ASN A 167 -0.89 -19.07 16.50
CA ASN A 167 0.06 -20.17 16.30
C ASN A 167 0.28 -20.50 14.81
N SER A 168 -0.52 -19.88 13.93
CA SER A 168 -0.51 -20.10 12.48
C SER A 168 -0.39 -18.80 11.70
N LEU A 169 0.27 -18.87 10.54
CA LEU A 169 0.42 -17.76 9.59
C LEU A 169 -0.90 -17.30 8.94
N PHE A 170 -1.96 -18.11 9.06
CA PHE A 170 -3.23 -17.87 8.38
C PHE A 170 -4.30 -17.26 9.27
N GLU A 171 -4.18 -17.37 10.59
CA GLU A 171 -5.20 -16.89 11.53
C GLU A 171 -5.41 -15.37 11.42
N GLY A 172 -4.32 -14.59 11.30
CA GLY A 172 -4.39 -13.15 11.04
C GLY A 172 -5.14 -12.84 9.74
N PRO A 173 -4.64 -13.26 8.56
CA PRO A 173 -5.27 -12.91 7.29
C PRO A 173 -6.73 -13.35 7.19
N LEU A 174 -7.09 -14.52 7.73
CA LEU A 174 -8.47 -15.01 7.76
C LEU A 174 -9.37 -14.14 8.66
N SER A 175 -8.86 -13.69 9.80
CA SER A 175 -9.55 -12.73 10.67
C SER A 175 -9.76 -11.38 9.98
N GLY A 176 -8.72 -10.87 9.30
CA GLY A 176 -8.82 -9.66 8.47
C GLY A 176 -9.88 -9.79 7.37
N ILE A 177 -9.92 -10.92 6.67
CA ILE A 177 -10.97 -11.23 5.68
C ILE A 177 -12.35 -11.20 6.31
N ALA A 178 -12.53 -11.85 7.47
CA ALA A 178 -13.80 -11.86 8.17
C ALA A 178 -14.25 -10.44 8.56
N ALA A 179 -13.34 -9.60 9.05
CA ALA A 179 -13.62 -8.21 9.38
C ALA A 179 -14.07 -7.39 8.15
N VAL A 180 -13.39 -7.57 7.00
CA VAL A 180 -13.81 -6.96 5.72
C VAL A 180 -15.21 -7.40 5.33
N LEU A 181 -15.53 -8.69 5.45
CA LEU A 181 -16.86 -9.22 5.08
C LEU A 181 -17.96 -8.65 5.98
N VAL A 182 -17.70 -8.44 7.28
CA VAL A 182 -18.65 -7.79 8.20
C VAL A 182 -18.93 -6.34 7.78
N VAL A 183 -17.89 -5.56 7.48
CA VAL A 183 -18.05 -4.19 6.99
C VAL A 183 -18.75 -4.16 5.63
N THR A 184 -18.41 -5.10 4.75
CA THR A 184 -19.02 -5.28 3.43
C THR A 184 -20.52 -5.58 3.55
N PHE A 185 -20.91 -6.43 4.50
CA PHE A 185 -22.32 -6.70 4.78
C PHE A 185 -23.07 -5.42 5.15
N ALA A 186 -22.50 -4.60 6.04
CA ALA A 186 -23.09 -3.31 6.39
C ALA A 186 -23.21 -2.40 5.15
N LEU A 187 -22.15 -2.29 4.33
CA LEU A 187 -22.17 -1.52 3.08
C LEU A 187 -23.28 -2.00 2.12
N ALA A 188 -23.44 -3.31 1.98
CA ALA A 188 -24.44 -3.90 1.08
C ALA A 188 -25.88 -3.72 1.58
N VAL A 189 -26.10 -3.69 2.90
CA VAL A 189 -27.42 -3.47 3.50
C VAL A 189 -27.82 -2.00 3.43
N TYR A 190 -26.90 -1.08 3.78
CA TYR A 190 -27.19 0.35 3.81
C TYR A 190 -27.03 1.04 2.44
N GLN A 191 -26.38 0.38 1.48
CA GLN A 191 -26.20 0.87 0.11
C GLN A 191 -25.64 2.29 0.03
N PHE A 192 -24.52 2.53 0.73
CA PHE A 192 -23.85 3.83 0.65
C PHE A 192 -23.36 4.07 -0.78
N GLY A 193 -23.85 5.14 -1.41
CA GLY A 193 -23.40 5.58 -2.73
C GLY A 193 -21.86 5.75 -2.76
N PRO A 194 -21.18 5.38 -3.85
CA PRO A 194 -21.73 4.91 -5.12
C PRO A 194 -22.10 3.41 -5.15
N PHE A 195 -21.99 2.66 -4.04
CA PHE A 195 -22.09 1.19 -4.06
C PHE A 195 -23.53 0.68 -3.84
N GLU A 196 -24.34 0.76 -4.89
CA GLU A 196 -25.73 0.28 -4.85
C GLU A 196 -25.86 -1.19 -5.25
N SER A 197 -26.95 -1.83 -4.82
CA SER A 197 -27.32 -3.20 -5.18
C SER A 197 -26.22 -4.24 -4.88
N ARG A 198 -25.60 -4.82 -5.91
CA ARG A 198 -24.56 -5.85 -5.77
C ARG A 198 -23.15 -5.26 -5.68
N ALA A 199 -22.97 -3.97 -5.98
CA ALA A 199 -21.66 -3.36 -6.06
C ALA A 199 -20.89 -3.45 -4.74
N GLY A 200 -21.57 -3.23 -3.60
CA GLY A 200 -20.96 -3.37 -2.27
C GLY A 200 -20.28 -4.73 -2.06
N TRP A 201 -20.94 -5.82 -2.45
CA TRP A 201 -20.38 -7.18 -2.37
C TRP A 201 -19.19 -7.40 -3.29
N VAL A 202 -19.23 -6.87 -4.51
CA VAL A 202 -18.13 -7.04 -5.46
C VAL A 202 -16.89 -6.27 -4.99
N PHE A 203 -17.06 -5.02 -4.58
CA PHE A 203 -15.98 -4.18 -4.10
C PHE A 203 -15.43 -4.67 -2.75
N GLY A 204 -16.29 -5.03 -1.80
CA GLY A 204 -15.85 -5.61 -0.52
C GLY A 204 -15.16 -6.97 -0.70
N GLY A 205 -15.69 -7.83 -1.57
CA GLY A 205 -15.07 -9.10 -1.95
C GLY A 205 -13.70 -8.93 -2.60
N LEU A 206 -13.53 -7.89 -3.44
CA LEU A 206 -12.24 -7.53 -4.02
C LEU A 206 -11.20 -7.24 -2.92
N VAL A 207 -11.55 -6.45 -1.90
CA VAL A 207 -10.64 -6.16 -0.78
C VAL A 207 -10.33 -7.42 0.01
N ALA A 208 -11.33 -8.25 0.30
CA ALA A 208 -11.14 -9.50 1.03
C ALA A 208 -10.14 -10.44 0.33
N VAL A 209 -10.17 -10.51 -1.00
CA VAL A 209 -9.25 -11.36 -1.78
C VAL A 209 -7.85 -10.75 -1.89
N LEU A 210 -7.76 -9.43 -2.09
CA LEU A 210 -6.49 -8.77 -2.43
C LEU A 210 -5.68 -8.34 -1.20
N ALA A 211 -6.32 -7.98 -0.09
CA ALA A 211 -5.61 -7.47 1.08
C ALA A 211 -4.55 -8.43 1.65
N PRO A 212 -4.77 -9.76 1.72
CA PRO A 212 -3.74 -10.72 2.13
C PRO A 212 -2.48 -10.74 1.26
N LEU A 213 -2.55 -10.24 0.03
CA LEU A 213 -1.41 -10.22 -0.90
C LEU A 213 -0.43 -9.08 -0.61
N GLY A 214 -0.83 -8.09 0.19
CA GLY A 214 -0.01 -6.92 0.48
C GLY A 214 1.29 -7.25 1.20
N ALA A 215 1.21 -7.93 2.34
CA ALA A 215 2.38 -8.24 3.16
C ALA A 215 3.46 -9.08 2.43
N PRO A 216 3.12 -10.13 1.65
CA PRO A 216 4.07 -10.82 0.79
C PRO A 216 4.75 -9.92 -0.24
N LEU A 217 4.01 -9.00 -0.88
CA LEU A 217 4.57 -8.07 -1.85
C LEU A 217 5.51 -7.06 -1.20
N ALA A 218 5.17 -6.50 -0.04
CA ALA A 218 6.09 -5.65 0.73
C ALA A 218 7.38 -6.40 1.11
N SER A 219 7.25 -7.65 1.57
CA SER A 219 8.41 -8.52 1.83
C SER A 219 9.22 -8.78 0.56
N ALA A 220 8.58 -8.84 -0.62
CA ALA A 220 9.25 -8.98 -1.90
C ALA A 220 9.96 -7.70 -2.36
N LEU A 221 9.61 -6.51 -1.86
CA LEU A 221 10.33 -5.27 -2.20
C LEU A 221 11.58 -5.08 -1.33
N ALA A 222 11.52 -5.53 -0.07
CA ALA A 222 12.62 -5.42 0.88
C ALA A 222 13.68 -6.54 0.71
N PRO A 223 14.89 -6.37 1.26
CA PRO A 223 15.89 -7.45 1.32
C PRO A 223 15.39 -8.72 2.02
N SER A 224 14.60 -8.55 3.08
CA SER A 224 13.93 -9.60 3.85
C SER A 224 12.61 -9.08 4.43
N ALA A 225 11.69 -9.99 4.81
CA ALA A 225 10.43 -9.61 5.45
C ALA A 225 10.62 -8.74 6.71
N ALA A 226 11.68 -8.98 7.48
CA ALA A 226 11.99 -8.22 8.70
C ALA A 226 12.52 -6.79 8.42
N SER A 227 13.00 -6.54 7.20
CA SER A 227 13.58 -5.25 6.79
C SER A 227 12.57 -4.31 6.10
N ALA A 228 11.35 -4.78 5.85
CA ALA A 228 10.26 -3.95 5.36
C ALA A 228 9.93 -2.92 6.44
N GLY A 229 10.44 -1.70 6.26
CA GLY A 229 10.31 -0.63 7.24
C GLY A 229 8.85 -0.25 7.52
N PRO A 230 8.57 0.48 8.63
CA PRO A 230 7.20 0.77 9.05
C PRO A 230 6.33 1.44 7.99
N ALA A 231 6.88 2.35 7.18
CA ALA A 231 6.10 3.04 6.16
C ALA A 231 5.72 2.12 4.99
N LEU A 232 6.61 1.20 4.62
CA LEU A 232 6.32 0.21 3.58
C LEU A 232 5.20 -0.74 4.02
N ARG A 233 5.21 -1.15 5.29
CA ARG A 233 4.16 -1.97 5.91
C ARG A 233 2.82 -1.26 6.07
N ARG A 234 2.77 0.07 5.95
CA ARG A 234 1.50 0.82 5.94
C ARG A 234 0.89 0.96 4.54
N LEU A 235 1.69 0.73 3.50
CA LEU A 235 1.24 0.77 2.11
C LEU A 235 1.03 -0.63 1.52
N ASP A 236 1.30 -1.69 2.26
CA ASP A 236 1.42 -3.03 1.70
C ASP A 236 0.09 -3.55 1.13
N VAL A 237 -1.02 -3.44 1.88
CA VAL A 237 -2.38 -3.73 1.39
C VAL A 237 -2.73 -2.84 0.19
N TRP A 238 -2.33 -1.57 0.24
CA TRP A 238 -2.61 -0.59 -0.81
C TRP A 238 -1.93 -0.91 -2.15
N PHE A 239 -0.82 -1.67 -2.15
CA PHE A 239 -0.09 -2.05 -3.37
C PHE A 239 -0.95 -2.75 -4.41
N VAL A 240 -1.93 -3.51 -3.96
CA VAL A 240 -2.79 -4.32 -4.84
C VAL A 240 -4.20 -3.78 -4.85
N VAL A 241 -4.72 -3.45 -3.66
CA VAL A 241 -6.10 -3.05 -3.50
C VAL A 241 -6.39 -1.73 -4.21
N ALA A 242 -5.57 -0.69 -4.02
CA ALA A 242 -5.83 0.63 -4.57
C ALA A 242 -5.86 0.68 -6.12
N PRO A 243 -4.86 0.16 -6.86
CA PRO A 243 -4.89 0.23 -8.32
C PRO A 243 -6.05 -0.56 -8.93
N LEU A 244 -6.35 -1.75 -8.39
CA LEU A 244 -7.44 -2.58 -8.91
C LEU A 244 -8.81 -2.01 -8.55
N TRP A 245 -8.97 -1.50 -7.33
CA TRP A 245 -10.18 -0.79 -6.92
C TRP A 245 -10.41 0.45 -7.77
N GLY A 246 -9.40 1.29 -7.98
CA GLY A 246 -9.52 2.52 -8.77
C GLY A 246 -9.88 2.26 -10.22
N LEU A 247 -9.28 1.24 -10.83
CA LEU A 247 -9.64 0.80 -12.18
C LEU A 247 -11.09 0.30 -12.25
N MET A 248 -11.49 -0.54 -11.29
CA MET A 248 -12.85 -1.07 -11.22
C MET A 248 -13.88 0.05 -10.97
N LEU A 249 -13.58 1.01 -10.09
CA LEU A 249 -14.42 2.16 -9.78
C LEU A 249 -14.62 3.05 -11.01
N GLY A 250 -13.56 3.35 -11.75
CA GLY A 250 -13.65 4.14 -12.99
C GLY A 250 -14.59 3.49 -14.01
N ASN A 251 -14.44 2.18 -14.22
CA ASN A 251 -15.30 1.41 -15.12
C ASN A 251 -16.76 1.28 -14.62
N TYR A 252 -16.95 1.22 -13.31
CA TYR A 252 -18.27 1.14 -12.69
C TYR A 252 -19.03 2.45 -12.89
N LEU A 253 -18.41 3.58 -12.56
CA LEU A 253 -19.05 4.89 -12.66
C LEU A 253 -19.32 5.33 -14.11
N SER A 254 -18.48 4.91 -15.07
CA SER A 254 -18.73 5.19 -16.50
C SER A 254 -19.96 4.51 -17.07
N GLN A 255 -20.59 3.56 -16.35
CA GLN A 255 -21.84 2.92 -16.78
C GLN A 255 -23.08 3.73 -16.38
N PHE A 256 -22.94 4.71 -15.48
CA PHE A 256 -24.04 5.52 -14.96
C PHE A 256 -23.96 7.00 -15.37
N GLY A 257 -22.88 7.42 -16.05
CA GLY A 257 -22.69 8.76 -16.61
C GLY A 257 -22.84 8.77 -18.12
#